data_AF-A0A1F5XYY9-F1
#
_entry.id   AF-A0A1F5XYY9-F1
#
_cell.length_a   1.000
_cell.length_b   1.000
_cell.length_c   1.000
_cell.angle_alpha   90.00
_cell.angle_beta   90.00
_cell.angle_gamma   90.00
#
_symmetry.space_group_name_H-M   'P 1'
#
loop_
_entity.id
_entity.type
_entity.pdbx_description
1 polymer ?
#
loop_
_entity_poly.entity_id
_entity_poly.type
_entity_poly.pdbx_seq_one_letter_code
_entity_poly.pdbx_strand_id
1 'polypeptide(L)'
;MGAEEISDKELGDLDIEISGKAESGHRMLKIPDEKVLRYIEVIKMKMTPGFWNEIVGEREIIFIFKFKDGKIKEYKLSPANEQEISDLCESFNDEPPRKAANVYKYISENKFITILCLNTTRV
;
A
#
# COMPACT_ATOMS: atom_id res chain seq x y z
N MET A 1 6.00 1.99 7.03
CA MET A 1 5.03 2.61 6.09
C MET A 1 4.86 4.07 6.47
N GLY A 2 5.32 5.01 5.63
CA GLY A 2 5.47 6.44 5.96
C GLY A 2 4.19 7.27 5.88
N ALA A 3 3.04 6.73 6.29
CA ALA A 3 1.72 7.37 6.18
C ALA A 3 1.17 7.86 7.54
N GLU A 4 2.06 8.16 8.49
CA GLU A 4 1.71 8.54 9.87
C GLU A 4 0.90 9.84 9.94
N GLU A 5 1.10 10.74 8.97
CA GLU A 5 0.41 12.03 8.82
C GLU A 5 -1.06 11.92 8.34
N ILE A 6 -1.54 10.71 8.05
CA ILE A 6 -2.95 10.48 7.71
C ILE A 6 -3.69 10.18 9.01
N SER A 7 -4.56 11.08 9.44
CA SER A 7 -5.35 10.88 10.66
C SER A 7 -6.56 9.96 10.44
N ASP A 8 -7.04 9.31 11.51
CA ASP A 8 -8.27 8.49 11.44
C ASP A 8 -9.49 9.33 11.03
N LYS A 9 -9.52 10.61 11.43
CA LYS A 9 -10.57 11.54 11.02
C LYS A 9 -10.59 11.76 9.51
N GLU A 10 -9.41 11.93 8.89
CA GLU A 10 -9.33 12.11 7.44
C GLU A 10 -9.72 10.86 6.67
N LEU A 11 -9.43 9.68 7.20
CA LEU A 11 -9.95 8.42 6.64
C LEU A 11 -11.49 8.39 6.72
N GLY A 12 -12.06 8.78 7.86
CA GLY A 12 -13.51 8.91 8.04
C GLY A 12 -14.14 9.94 7.09
N ASP A 13 -13.50 11.10 6.90
CA ASP A 13 -13.95 12.15 5.97
C ASP A 13 -13.91 11.68 4.48
N LEU A 14 -13.25 10.55 4.19
CA LEU A 14 -13.18 9.91 2.88
C LEU A 14 -14.11 8.69 2.75
N ASP A 15 -14.94 8.41 3.75
CA ASP A 15 -15.76 7.21 3.87
C ASP A 15 -14.91 5.91 3.89
N ILE A 16 -13.70 5.96 4.45
CA ILE A 16 -12.80 4.79 4.60
C ILE A 16 -12.95 4.21 6.00
N GLU A 17 -13.30 2.92 6.08
CA GLU A 17 -13.45 2.21 7.34
C GLU A 17 -12.11 1.63 7.81
N ILE A 18 -11.75 1.85 9.07
CA ILE A 18 -10.63 1.15 9.71
C ILE A 18 -11.16 -0.17 10.28
N SER A 19 -10.84 -1.28 9.63
CA SER A 19 -11.28 -2.63 10.05
C SER A 19 -10.45 -3.21 11.18
N GLY A 20 -9.25 -2.66 11.42
CA GLY A 20 -8.44 -2.99 12.59
C GLY A 20 -7.09 -2.26 12.63
N LYS A 21 -6.36 -2.46 13.72
CA LYS A 21 -5.03 -1.91 13.94
C LYS A 21 -4.09 -3.00 14.48
N ALA A 22 -2.88 -3.07 13.94
CA ALA A 22 -1.80 -3.92 14.45
C ALA A 22 -1.16 -3.29 15.70
N GLU A 23 -0.49 -4.10 16.53
CA GLU A 23 0.28 -3.61 17.70
C GLU A 23 1.37 -2.60 17.32
N SER A 24 1.90 -2.69 16.10
CA SER A 24 2.86 -1.74 15.54
C SER A 24 2.24 -0.41 15.05
N GLY A 25 0.92 -0.24 15.20
CA GLY A 25 0.20 0.96 14.74
C GLY A 25 -0.22 0.95 13.27
N HIS A 26 0.07 -0.12 12.52
CA HIS A 26 -0.44 -0.28 11.15
C HIS A 26 -1.96 -0.45 11.13
N ARG A 27 -2.63 0.11 10.13
CA ARG A 27 -4.09 0.12 10.02
C ARG A 27 -4.51 -0.78 8.86
N MET A 28 -5.55 -1.58 9.09
CA MET A 28 -6.26 -2.30 8.05
C MET A 28 -7.45 -1.46 7.63
N LEU A 29 -7.56 -1.17 6.33
CA LEU A 29 -8.57 -0.26 5.77
C LEU A 29 -9.49 -1.01 4.82
N LYS A 30 -10.79 -0.73 4.90
CA LYS A 30 -11.74 -1.05 3.83
C LYS A 30 -12.04 0.23 3.08
N ILE A 31 -11.69 0.24 1.80
CA ILE A 31 -11.87 1.39 0.91
C ILE A 31 -12.81 0.94 -0.21
N PRO A 32 -13.92 1.64 -0.46
CA PRO A 32 -14.75 1.38 -1.63
C PRO A 32 -13.93 1.57 -2.93
N ASP A 33 -14.18 0.75 -3.96
CA ASP A 33 -13.44 0.78 -5.23
C ASP A 33 -13.36 2.19 -5.83
N GLU A 34 -14.47 2.93 -5.80
CA GLU A 34 -14.58 4.29 -6.30
C GLU A 34 -13.75 5.34 -5.53
N LYS A 35 -13.28 4.99 -4.32
CA LYS A 35 -12.47 5.84 -3.45
C LYS A 35 -10.98 5.49 -3.49
N VAL A 36 -10.59 4.35 -4.06
CA VAL A 36 -9.19 3.89 -4.10
C VAL A 36 -8.27 4.94 -4.73
N LEU A 37 -8.67 5.50 -5.89
CA LEU A 37 -7.90 6.56 -6.55
C LEU A 37 -7.73 7.80 -5.67
N ARG A 38 -8.77 8.19 -4.94
CA ARG A 38 -8.70 9.35 -4.04
C ARG A 38 -7.80 9.07 -2.85
N TYR A 39 -7.83 7.86 -2.31
CA TYR A 39 -6.92 7.45 -1.25
C TYR A 39 -5.46 7.44 -1.71
N ILE A 40 -5.18 6.93 -2.91
CA ILE A 40 -3.85 6.96 -3.54
C ILE A 40 -3.30 8.40 -3.58
N GLU A 41 -4.10 9.38 -3.97
CA GLU A 41 -3.67 10.78 -4.00
C GLU A 41 -3.31 11.31 -2.59
N VAL A 42 -4.07 10.93 -1.56
CA VAL A 42 -3.74 11.28 -0.17
C VAL A 42 -2.41 10.66 0.24
N ILE A 43 -2.15 9.40 -0.10
CA ILE A 43 -0.87 8.74 0.15
C ILE A 43 0.26 9.48 -0.55
N LYS A 44 0.13 9.79 -1.84
CA LYS A 44 1.15 10.53 -2.60
C LYS A 44 1.51 11.87 -1.94
N MET A 45 0.49 12.62 -1.54
CA MET A 45 0.65 13.92 -0.91
C MET A 45 1.35 13.81 0.46
N LYS A 46 0.86 12.92 1.32
CA LYS A 46 1.20 12.89 2.74
C LYS A 46 2.29 11.89 3.12
N MET A 47 2.62 10.95 2.25
CA MET A 47 3.66 9.99 2.56
C MET A 47 5.00 10.70 2.78
N THR A 48 5.73 10.30 3.81
CA THR A 48 7.07 10.79 4.11
C THR A 48 8.05 10.33 3.03
N PRO A 49 8.93 11.21 2.50
CA PRO A 49 10.00 10.81 1.59
C PRO A 49 10.89 9.71 2.19
N GLY A 50 11.30 8.75 1.35
CA GLY A 50 12.09 7.58 1.76
C GLY A 50 11.25 6.38 2.21
N PHE A 51 9.93 6.42 2.05
CA PHE A 51 9.04 5.31 2.35
C PHE A 51 8.21 4.89 1.14
N TRP A 52 7.69 3.66 1.19
CA TRP A 52 6.64 3.20 0.31
C TRP A 52 5.38 2.82 1.10
N ASN A 53 4.29 2.64 0.34
CA ASN A 53 3.02 2.11 0.82
C ASN A 53 2.45 1.15 -0.23
N GLU A 54 1.74 0.13 0.22
CA GLU A 54 1.07 -0.85 -0.61
C GLU A 54 -0.43 -0.88 -0.32
N ILE A 55 -1.22 -0.97 -1.38
CA ILE A 55 -2.68 -1.08 -1.34
C ILE A 55 -3.03 -2.41 -1.98
N VAL A 56 -3.60 -3.32 -1.19
CA VAL A 56 -4.01 -4.64 -1.66
C VAL A 56 -5.53 -4.66 -1.78
N GLY A 57 -6.02 -4.48 -3.00
CA GLY A 57 -7.43 -4.66 -3.34
C GLY A 57 -7.73 -6.07 -3.87
N GLU A 58 -9.01 -6.42 -4.01
CA GLU A 58 -9.42 -7.73 -4.53
C GLU A 58 -8.97 -7.96 -5.98
N ARG A 59 -8.85 -6.90 -6.77
CA ARG A 59 -8.54 -6.96 -8.21
C ARG A 59 -7.11 -6.56 -8.55
N GLU A 60 -6.50 -5.73 -7.72
CA GLU A 60 -5.21 -5.13 -8.01
C GLU A 60 -4.44 -4.82 -6.75
N ILE A 61 -3.13 -4.84 -6.89
CA ILE A 61 -2.20 -4.48 -5.83
C ILE A 61 -1.39 -3.30 -6.34
N ILE A 62 -1.38 -2.21 -5.59
CA ILE A 62 -0.77 -0.95 -5.99
C ILE A 62 0.35 -0.63 -5.01
N PHE A 63 1.55 -0.40 -5.53
CA PHE A 63 2.69 0.09 -4.76
C PHE A 63 2.94 1.55 -5.08
N ILE A 64 3.15 2.37 -4.05
CA ILE A 64 3.48 3.78 -4.17
C ILE A 64 4.81 3.99 -3.44
N PHE A 65 5.84 4.38 -4.18
CA PHE A 65 7.17 4.69 -3.65
C PHE A 65 7.37 6.19 -3.67
N LYS A 66 7.82 6.78 -2.56
CA LYS A 66 8.25 8.18 -2.51
C LYS A 66 9.72 8.24 -2.14
N PHE A 67 10.54 8.62 -3.10
CA PHE A 67 11.99 8.70 -2.95
C PHE A 67 12.40 9.83 -2.02
N LYS A 68 13.64 9.80 -1.53
CA LYS A 68 14.20 10.84 -0.65
C LYS A 68 14.24 12.24 -1.30
N ASP A 69 14.27 12.30 -2.64
CA ASP A 69 14.17 13.53 -3.42
C ASP A 69 12.72 14.01 -3.64
N GLY A 70 11.74 13.31 -3.06
CA GLY A 70 10.31 13.62 -3.16
C GLY A 70 9.63 13.10 -4.42
N LYS A 71 10.37 12.50 -5.37
CA LYS A 71 9.73 11.87 -6.55
C LYS A 71 8.85 10.71 -6.12
N ILE A 72 7.78 10.50 -6.88
CA ILE A 72 6.83 9.43 -6.64
C ILE A 72 6.83 8.48 -7.84
N LYS A 73 6.83 7.18 -7.57
CA LYS A 73 6.53 6.15 -8.55
C LYS A 73 5.36 5.31 -8.06
N GLU A 74 4.43 5.02 -8.96
CA GLU A 74 3.27 4.19 -8.70
C GLU A 74 3.31 2.97 -9.64
N TYR A 75 3.05 1.79 -9.09
CA TYR A 75 2.98 0.55 -9.84
C TYR A 75 1.72 -0.21 -9.49
N LYS A 76 0.97 -0.62 -10.52
CA LYS A 76 0.05 -1.74 -10.41
C LYS A 76 0.84 -3.04 -10.60
N LEU A 77 0.86 -3.90 -9.58
CA LEU A 77 1.61 -5.16 -9.60
C LEU A 77 1.15 -6.05 -10.76
N SER A 78 2.13 -6.49 -11.53
CA SER A 78 1.96 -7.41 -12.65
C SER A 78 3.25 -8.23 -12.82
N PRO A 79 3.21 -9.37 -13.53
CA PRO A 79 4.42 -10.14 -13.81
C PRO A 79 5.51 -9.34 -14.55
N ALA A 80 5.13 -8.31 -15.30
CA ALA A 80 6.07 -7.50 -16.08
C ALA A 80 6.88 -6.51 -15.23
N ASN A 81 6.37 -6.10 -14.07
CA ASN A 81 7.02 -5.11 -13.19
C ASN A 81 7.31 -5.66 -11.79
N GLU A 82 7.03 -6.94 -11.52
CA GLU A 82 7.29 -7.60 -10.24
C GLU A 82 8.75 -7.45 -9.79
N GLN A 83 9.71 -7.69 -10.69
CA GLN A 83 11.12 -7.58 -10.36
C GLN A 83 11.51 -6.15 -9.97
N GLU A 84 11.02 -5.14 -10.70
CA GLU A 84 11.32 -3.74 -10.38
C GLU A 84 10.71 -3.34 -9.02
N ILE A 85 9.50 -3.80 -8.72
CA ILE A 85 8.86 -3.57 -7.41
C ILE A 85 9.68 -4.24 -6.30
N SER A 86 10.15 -5.47 -6.52
CA SER A 86 11.00 -6.19 -5.57
C SER A 86 12.30 -5.43 -5.29
N ASP A 87 13.00 -5.02 -6.33
CA ASP A 87 14.27 -4.28 -6.23
C ASP A 87 14.07 -2.95 -5.48
N LEU A 88 12.94 -2.28 -5.70
CA LEU A 88 12.58 -1.05 -4.97
C LEU A 88 12.30 -1.31 -3.49
N CYS A 89 11.55 -2.36 -3.15
CA CYS A 89 11.30 -2.72 -1.74
C CYS A 89 12.61 -3.01 -1.00
N GLU A 90 13.54 -3.74 -1.63
CA GLU A 90 14.87 -4.04 -1.07
C GLU A 90 15.70 -2.78 -0.88
N SER A 91 15.72 -1.90 -1.89
CA SER A 91 16.42 -0.62 -1.81
C SER A 91 15.89 0.32 -0.73
N PHE A 92 14.60 0.27 -0.40
CA PHE A 92 14.00 1.10 0.65
C PHE A 92 14.19 0.51 2.05
N ASN A 93 14.49 -0.79 2.17
CA ASN A 93 14.80 -1.46 3.43
C ASN A 93 16.31 -1.51 3.76
N ASP A 94 17.16 -0.90 2.92
CA ASP A 94 18.61 -1.07 2.97
C ASP A 94 19.04 -2.56 2.93
N GLU A 95 18.20 -3.43 2.32
CA GLU A 95 18.48 -4.85 2.17
C GLU A 95 19.21 -5.12 0.84
N PRO A 96 20.16 -6.07 0.81
CA PRO A 96 20.82 -6.46 -0.43
C PRO A 96 19.83 -7.15 -1.37
N PRO A 97 19.90 -6.92 -2.70
CA PRO A 97 18.90 -7.47 -3.61
C PRO A 97 18.89 -8.99 -3.63
N ARG A 98 17.76 -9.62 -3.30
CA ARG A 98 17.57 -11.06 -3.42
C ARG A 98 16.92 -11.35 -4.76
N LYS A 99 17.71 -11.93 -5.68
CA LYS A 99 17.30 -12.38 -7.02
C LYS A 99 16.07 -13.31 -7.10
N ALA A 100 15.49 -13.73 -5.98
CA ALA A 100 14.36 -14.65 -5.92
C ALA A 100 13.22 -14.16 -5.00
N ALA A 101 13.20 -12.87 -4.64
CA ALA A 101 12.08 -12.31 -3.91
C ALA A 101 10.83 -12.31 -4.80
N ASN A 102 9.81 -13.05 -4.36
CA ASN A 102 8.52 -13.16 -5.03
C ASN A 102 7.55 -12.22 -4.32
N VAL A 103 7.10 -11.17 -5.00
CA VAL A 103 6.29 -10.10 -4.39
C VAL A 103 4.93 -10.66 -3.97
N TYR A 104 4.35 -11.57 -4.76
CA TYR A 104 3.11 -12.27 -4.40
C TYR A 104 3.26 -13.11 -3.13
N LYS A 105 4.40 -13.80 -2.97
CA LYS A 105 4.71 -14.58 -1.77
C LYS A 105 4.83 -13.67 -0.55
N TYR A 106 5.58 -12.57 -0.67
CA TYR A 106 5.70 -11.55 0.38
C TYR A 106 4.33 -11.05 0.85
N ILE A 107 3.45 -10.72 -0.10
CA ILE A 107 2.07 -10.28 0.16
C ILE A 107 1.27 -11.38 0.88
N SER A 108 1.35 -12.63 0.41
CA SER A 108 0.57 -13.74 0.96
C SER A 108 1.01 -14.19 2.36
N GLU A 109 2.30 -14.04 2.68
CA GLU A 109 2.87 -14.43 3.98
C GLU A 109 2.70 -13.33 5.03
N ASN A 110 2.51 -12.08 4.60
CA ASN A 110 2.27 -10.96 5.49
C ASN A 110 0.79 -10.91 5.93
N LYS A 111 0.49 -11.52 7.08
CA LYS A 111 -0.87 -11.60 7.65
C LYS A 111 -1.54 -10.25 7.90
N PHE A 112 -0.80 -9.14 7.88
CA PHE A 112 -1.32 -7.78 8.03
C PHE A 112 -1.60 -7.09 6.70
N ILE A 113 -1.17 -7.67 5.57
CA ILE A 113 -1.52 -7.22 4.21
C ILE A 113 -2.94 -7.68 3.82
N THR A 114 -3.51 -8.63 4.56
CA THR A 114 -4.89 -9.06 4.37
C THR A 114 -5.85 -8.10 5.10
N ILE A 115 -6.55 -7.27 4.34
CA ILE A 115 -8.02 -7.13 4.31
C ILE A 115 -8.35 -5.72 3.79
N LEU A 116 -8.51 -5.62 2.48
CA LEU A 116 -9.54 -4.80 1.87
C LEU A 116 -10.67 -5.77 1.51
N CYS A 117 -11.65 -5.97 2.40
CA CYS A 117 -12.88 -6.68 2.05
C CYS A 117 -13.77 -5.71 1.29
N LEU A 118 -13.99 -5.94 -0.01
CA LEU A 118 -15.04 -5.25 -0.73
C LEU A 118 -16.36 -5.90 -0.31
N ASN A 119 -17.19 -5.14 0.40
CA ASN A 119 -18.61 -5.47 0.46
C ASN A 119 -19.17 -5.22 -0.95
N THR A 120 -19.07 -6.23 -1.83
CA THR A 120 -19.87 -6.26 -3.04
C THR A 120 -21.29 -6.58 -2.63
N THR A 121 -22.08 -5.54 -2.34
CA THR A 121 -23.54 -5.70 -2.37
C THR A 121 -23.91 -5.93 -3.83
N ARG A 122 -24.00 -7.21 -4.22
CA ARG A 122 -24.66 -7.59 -5.47
C ARG A 122 -26.10 -7.06 -5.39
N VAL A 123 -26.42 -6.13 -6.28
CA VAL A 123 -27.81 -5.87 -6.66
C VAL A 123 -28.15 -6.77 -7.83
#